data_AF-A0ABD0P416-F1
#
_entry.id   AF-A0ABD0P416-F1
#
_cell.length_a   1.000
_cell.length_b   1.000
_cell.length_c   1.000
_cell.angle_alpha   90.00
_cell.angle_beta   90.00
_cell.angle_gamma   90.00
#
_symmetry.space_group_name_H-M   'P 1'
#
loop_
_entity.id
_entity.type
_entity.pdbx_description
1 polymer ?
#
loop_
_entity_poly.entity_id
_entity_poly.type
_entity_poly.pdbx_seq_one_letter_code
_entity_poly.pdbx_strand_id
1 'polypeptide(L)' 'KAALAFGFWELLKSMAELLERECTLLPDSAHPDAAFQLSHAAKQLKLASSGDSKYAAYEHNITPMLTDFSGGGGAERL' A
#
# COMPACT_ATOMS: atom_id res chain seq x y z
N LYS A 1 -10.56 3.66 -5.98
CA LYS A 1 -11.68 3.50 -6.94
C LYS A 1 -12.63 4.68 -6.97
N ALA A 2 -13.30 5.03 -5.86
CA ALA A 2 -14.20 6.19 -5.83
C ALA A 2 -13.51 7.49 -6.33
N ALA A 3 -12.31 7.79 -5.82
CA ALA A 3 -11.52 8.93 -6.26
C ALA A 3 -11.25 8.94 -7.79
N LEU A 4 -10.96 7.77 -8.40
CA LEU A 4 -10.76 7.64 -9.84
C LEU A 4 -12.04 7.95 -10.62
N ALA A 5 -13.19 7.40 -10.18
CA ALA A 5 -14.48 7.62 -10.82
C ALA A 5 -14.93 9.09 -10.76
N PHE A 6 -14.56 9.82 -9.70
CA PHE A 6 -14.85 11.25 -9.54
C PHE A 6 -13.76 12.17 -10.12
N GLY A 7 -12.66 11.62 -10.66
CA GLY A 7 -11.52 12.42 -11.12
C GLY A 7 -10.81 13.19 -9.98
N PHE A 8 -10.94 12.72 -8.73
CA PHE A 8 -10.38 13.37 -7.55
C PHE A 8 -8.97 12.85 -7.25
N TRP A 9 -8.02 13.19 -8.11
CA TRP A 9 -6.63 12.70 -8.06
C TRP A 9 -5.86 13.17 -6.81
N GLU A 10 -6.11 14.40 -6.37
CA GLU A 10 -5.49 14.96 -5.15
C GLU A 10 -5.82 14.13 -3.90
N LEU A 11 -7.02 13.53 -3.81
CA LEU A 11 -7.35 12.64 -2.70
C LEU A 11 -6.40 11.42 -2.66
N LEU A 12 -6.07 10.84 -3.81
CA LEU A 12 -5.15 9.70 -3.88
C LEU A 12 -3.74 10.10 -3.45
N LYS A 13 -3.30 11.30 -3.83
CA LYS A 13 -2.01 11.87 -3.43
C LYS A 13 -1.93 12.11 -1.92
N SER A 14 -2.94 12.76 -1.34
CA SER A 14 -2.98 12.99 0.12
C SER A 14 -3.08 11.69 0.91
N MET A 15 -3.80 10.68 0.40
CA MET A 15 -3.82 9.36 1.04
C MET A 15 -2.46 8.66 0.98
N ALA A 16 -1.72 8.80 -0.12
CA ALA A 16 -0.36 8.27 -0.17
C ALA A 16 0.57 8.94 0.85
N GLU A 17 0.50 10.27 0.98
CA GLU A 17 1.28 11.03 1.98
C GLU A 17 0.88 10.64 3.41
N LEU A 18 -0.41 10.40 3.66
CA LEU A 18 -0.89 9.89 4.94
C LEU A 18 -0.28 8.53 5.27
N LEU A 19 -0.28 7.58 4.32
CA LEU A 19 0.29 6.25 4.53
C LEU A 19 1.80 6.29 4.78
N GLU A 20 2.52 7.19 4.12
CA GLU A 20 3.95 7.42 4.39
C GLU A 20 4.16 7.94 5.81
N ARG A 21 3.34 8.91 6.24
CA ARG A 21 3.37 9.40 7.62
C ARG A 21 3.09 8.28 8.63
N GLU A 22 2.03 7.51 8.44
CA GLU A 22 1.69 6.38 9.33
C GLU A 22 2.82 5.34 9.38
N CYS A 23 3.48 5.07 8.24
CA CYS A 23 4.65 4.20 8.21
C CYS A 23 5.80 4.70 9.10
N THR A 24 6.03 6.02 9.15
CA THR A 24 7.06 6.62 10.03
C THR A 24 6.66 6.68 11.50
N LEU A 25 5.37 6.54 11.81
CA LEU A 25 4.81 6.59 13.17
C LEU A 25 4.49 5.21 13.73
N LEU A 26 4.86 4.14 13.02
CA LEU A 26 4.69 2.78 13.52
C LEU A 26 5.43 2.63 14.86
N PRO A 27 4.81 2.00 15.87
CA PRO A 27 5.50 1.72 17.13
C PRO A 27 6.63 0.71 16.91
N ASP A 28 7.65 0.72 17.76
CA ASP A 28 8.77 -0.24 17.69
C ASP A 28 8.35 -1.70 17.84
N SER A 29 7.17 -1.96 18.42
CA SER A 29 6.56 -3.28 18.53
C SER A 29 5.78 -3.71 17.29
N ALA A 30 5.66 -2.86 16.28
CA ALA A 30 4.96 -3.18 15.04
C ALA A 30 5.68 -4.30 14.29
N HIS A 31 4.89 -5.19 13.70
CA HIS A 31 5.41 -6.21 12.82
C HIS A 31 6.07 -5.58 11.58
N PRO A 32 7.25 -6.04 11.13
CA PRO A 32 7.98 -5.42 10.02
C PRO A 32 7.17 -5.36 8.71
N ASP A 33 6.30 -6.35 8.46
CA ASP A 33 5.40 -6.34 7.30
C ASP A 33 4.53 -5.07 7.22
N ALA A 34 4.14 -4.47 8.35
CA ALA A 34 3.31 -3.26 8.36
C ALA A 34 4.01 -2.10 7.62
N ALA A 35 5.30 -1.88 7.86
CA ALA A 35 6.07 -0.83 7.20
C ALA A 35 6.18 -1.08 5.70
N PHE A 36 6.40 -2.34 5.31
CA PHE A 36 6.49 -2.77 3.92
C PHE A 36 5.16 -2.56 3.18
N GLN A 37 4.04 -2.96 3.76
CA GLN A 37 2.72 -2.81 3.13
C GLN A 37 2.28 -1.34 3.05
N LEU A 38 2.51 -0.53 4.09
CA LEU A 38 2.17 0.90 4.07
C LEU A 38 2.98 1.64 3.00
N SER A 39 4.29 1.40 2.93
CA SER A 39 5.16 1.99 1.91
C SER A 39 4.76 1.57 0.50
N HIS A 40 4.44 0.29 0.31
CA HIS A 40 3.96 -0.23 -0.98
C HIS A 40 2.65 0.42 -1.40
N ALA A 41 1.64 0.45 -0.52
CA ALA A 41 0.36 1.06 -0.80
C ALA A 41 0.49 2.56 -1.13
N ALA A 42 1.30 3.30 -0.38
CA ALA A 42 1.56 4.71 -0.66
C ALA A 42 2.16 4.93 -2.06
N LYS A 43 3.20 4.16 -2.42
CA LYS A 43 3.83 4.23 -3.73
C LYS A 43 2.84 3.96 -4.86
N GLN A 44 2.01 2.94 -4.71
CA GLN A 44 1.01 2.57 -5.73
C GLN A 44 -0.08 3.65 -5.86
N LEU A 45 -0.50 4.27 -4.76
CA LEU A 45 -1.45 5.39 -4.80
C LEU A 45 -0.87 6.63 -5.52
N LYS A 46 0.42 6.95 -5.32
CA LYS A 46 1.09 8.03 -6.08
C LYS A 46 1.14 7.75 -7.58
N LEU A 47 1.37 6.50 -7.97
CA LEU A 47 1.34 6.07 -9.37
C LEU A 47 -0.08 6.16 -9.96
N ALA A 48 -1.11 5.89 -9.15
CA ALA A 48 -2.51 6.04 -9.55
C ALA A 48 -2.93 7.51 -9.64
N SER A 49 -2.35 8.40 -8.84
CA SER A 49 -2.69 9.84 -8.85
C SER A 49 -2.13 10.59 -10.06
N SER A 50 -1.24 10.01 -10.86
CA SER A 50 -0.66 10.67 -12.04
C SER A 50 -1.57 10.64 -13.29
N GLY A 51 -2.75 10.01 -13.23
CA GLY A 51 -3.79 10.05 -14.27
C GLY A 51 -3.54 9.19 -15.51
N ASP A 52 -2.30 9.13 -16.01
CA ASP A 52 -1.97 8.51 -17.30
C ASP A 52 -1.33 7.11 -17.20
N SER A 53 -1.35 6.49 -16.02
CA SER A 53 -0.70 5.21 -15.79
C SER A 53 -1.69 4.05 -15.73
N LYS A 54 -1.22 2.83 -16.01
CA LYS A 54 -2.00 1.60 -15.77
C LYS A 54 -2.51 1.47 -14.32
N TYR A 55 -1.90 2.20 -13.38
CA TYR A 55 -2.28 2.21 -11.98
C TYR A 55 -3.50 3.11 -11.70
N ALA A 56 -3.81 4.04 -12.59
CA ALA A 56 -5.02 4.86 -12.55
C ALA A 56 -6.25 4.12 -13.16
N ALA A 57 -6.04 2.95 -13.79
CA ALA A 57 -7.14 2.19 -14.37
C ALA A 57 -8.10 1.70 -13.28
N TYR A 58 -9.41 1.87 -13.52
CA TYR A 58 -10.45 1.52 -12.55
C TYR A 58 -10.43 0.02 -12.13
N GLU A 59 -10.01 -0.85 -13.05
CA GLU A 59 -9.89 -2.30 -12.82
C GLU A 59 -8.59 -2.69 -12.10
N HIS A 60 -7.60 -1.79 -12.05
CA HIS A 60 -6.33 -2.07 -11.40
C HIS A 60 -6.45 -1.96 -9.89
N ASN A 61 -6.36 -3.10 -9.21
CA ASN A 61 -6.33 -3.18 -7.76
C ASN A 61 -4.88 -3.18 -7.26
N ILE A 62 -4.63 -2.46 -6.17
CA ILE A 62 -3.38 -2.57 -5.42
C ILE A 62 -3.44 -3.86 -4.62
N THR A 63 -2.66 -4.86 -5.02
CA THR A 63 -2.51 -6.10 -4.26
C THR A 63 -1.45 -5.92 -3.17
N PRO A 64 -1.59 -6.58 -2.00
CA PRO A 64 -0.54 -6.63 -1.00
C PRO A 64 0.77 -7.15 -1.60
N MET A 65 1.89 -6.64 -1.09
CA MET A 65 3.20 -7.17 -1.46
C MET A 65 3.38 -8.55 -0.82
N LEU A 66 3.93 -9.50 -1.57
CA LEU A 66 4.31 -10.79 -1.01
C LEU A 66 5.57 -10.58 -0.15
N THR A 67 5.47 -10.90 1.14
CA THR A 67 6.59 -10.83 2.08
C THR A 67 6.83 -12.19 2.72
N ASP A 68 8.09 -12.46 3.07
CA ASP A 68 8.50 -13.76 3.64
C ASP A 68 8.33 -13.83 5.17
N PHE A 69 7.61 -12.88 5.77
CA PHE A 69 7.38 -12.90 7.22
C PHE A 69 6.43 -14.02 7.67
N SER A 70 5.81 -14.74 6.74
CA SER A 70 4.95 -15.88 7.04
C SER A 70 5.72 -17.19 7.29
N GLY A 71 7.05 -17.20 7.17
CA GLY A 71 7.91 -18.39 7.23
C GLY A 71 8.43 -18.81 8.62
N GLY A 72 7.61 -18.81 9.67
CA GLY A 72 8.10 -19.12 11.03
C GLY A 72 7.14 -19.77 12.03
N GLY A 73 6.07 -20.44 11.58
CA GLY A 73 5.08 -20.99 12.52
C GLY A 73 4.28 -22.22 12.07
N GLY A 74 4.73 -23.00 11.09
CA GLY A 74 3.88 -24.06 10.55
C GLY A 74 4.54 -25.11 9.66
N ALA A 75 5.81 -25.45 9.85
CA ALA A 75 6.44 -26.53 9.09
C ALA A 75 7.59 -27.22 9.83
N GLU A 76 7.31 -27.82 10.99
CA GLU A 76 8.00 -29.07 11.40
C GLU A 76 7.19 -29.77 12.51
N ARG A 77 6.26 -30.63 12.08
CA ARG A 77 5.77 -31.74 12.91
C ARG A 77 6.44 -32.99 12.37
N LEU A 78 7.58 -33.35 12.94
CA LEU A 78 8.14 -34.70 12.90
C LEU A 78 8.55 -35.07 14.33
#